data_AF-A0A1F6PKT2-F1
#
_entry.id   AF-A0A1F6PKT2-F1
#
_cell.length_a   1.000
_cell.length_b   1.000
_cell.length_c   1.000
_cell.angle_alpha   90.00
_cell.angle_beta   90.00
_cell.angle_gamma   90.00
#
_symmetry.space_group_name_H-M   'P 1'
#
loop_
_entity.id
_entity.type
_entity.pdbx_description
1 polymer ?
#
loop_
_entity_poly.entity_id
_entity_poly.type
_entity_poly.pdbx_seq_one_letter_code
_entity_poly.pdbx_strand_id
1 'polypeptide(L)'
;MDDFGNIRIKGNNQQKQALKETFKDVKQYCDPNTAKQIENVDYIFKKLPVGRSGQVIRDGSKYIVELPSESFTKTDSDTREGTLCHELSHVEWSKKRNNPYFLPSKENELNAFSKEASSLKNFHEDRDKKPVKDNYPISPENNILNELAKINKEFDKKTRYYNKKFNDSISSKEDIMKDLNTNPTYRCLPEKEPTSEVDYEMAIRKNNACENINTIKDFITSIFKSKKSN
;
A
#
# COMPACT_ATOMS: atom_id res chain seq x y z
N MET A 1 25.60 0.76 -11.55
CA MET A 1 24.55 -0.08 -10.96
C MET A 1 24.68 0.11 -9.47
N ASP A 2 23.75 0.83 -8.85
CA ASP A 2 23.79 1.05 -7.39
C ASP A 2 22.90 -0.01 -6.75
N ASP A 3 23.42 -1.24 -6.70
CA ASP A 3 22.75 -2.39 -6.13
C ASP A 3 23.00 -2.41 -4.60
N PHE A 4 21.92 -2.33 -3.82
CA PHE A 4 21.96 -2.58 -2.38
C PHE A 4 22.07 -4.11 -2.18
N GLY A 5 23.28 -4.67 -2.30
CA GLY A 5 23.50 -6.12 -2.21
C GLY A 5 22.84 -6.91 -3.36
N ASN A 6 22.27 -8.09 -3.06
CA ASN A 6 21.65 -9.00 -4.04
C ASN A 6 20.26 -8.55 -4.56
N ILE A 7 19.81 -7.34 -4.22
CA ILE A 7 18.48 -6.80 -4.56
C ILE A 7 18.56 -6.07 -5.91
N ARG A 8 17.74 -6.49 -6.89
CA ARG A 8 17.65 -5.80 -8.17
C ARG A 8 16.55 -4.74 -8.11
N ILE A 9 16.90 -3.47 -8.39
CA ILE A 9 15.95 -2.36 -8.47
C ILE A 9 15.94 -1.74 -9.88
N LYS A 10 14.86 -1.96 -10.63
CA LYS A 10 14.67 -1.42 -11.99
C LYS A 10 13.80 -0.16 -11.97
N GLY A 11 14.44 1.00 -11.91
CA GLY A 11 13.82 2.33 -11.95
C GLY A 11 14.84 3.44 -12.24
N ASN A 12 14.35 4.68 -12.37
CA ASN A 12 15.20 5.87 -12.47
C ASN A 12 15.79 6.26 -11.11
N ASN A 13 16.70 7.25 -11.08
CA ASN A 13 17.41 7.63 -9.85
C ASN A 13 16.48 8.19 -8.77
N GLN A 14 15.47 8.99 -9.15
CA GLN A 14 14.51 9.56 -8.19
C GLN A 14 13.66 8.45 -7.54
N GLN A 15 13.18 7.50 -8.33
CA GLN A 15 12.44 6.34 -7.85
C GLN A 15 13.29 5.48 -6.89
N LYS A 16 14.54 5.21 -7.26
CA LYS A 16 15.48 4.46 -6.41
C LYS A 16 15.76 5.16 -5.09
N GLN A 17 15.93 6.48 -5.12
CA GLN A 17 16.16 7.27 -3.91
C GLN A 17 14.94 7.24 -2.98
N ALA A 18 13.74 7.51 -3.53
CA ALA A 18 12.49 7.43 -2.78
C ALA A 18 12.29 6.04 -2.17
N LEU A 19 12.57 4.96 -2.92
CA LEU A 19 12.45 3.59 -2.42
C LEU A 19 13.44 3.29 -1.30
N LYS A 20 14.67 3.79 -1.39
CA LYS A 20 15.67 3.65 -0.30
C LYS A 20 15.24 4.36 0.97
N GLU A 21 14.56 5.51 0.85
CA GLU A 21 13.97 6.20 2.00
C GLU A 21 12.80 5.38 2.57
N THR A 22 11.90 4.90 1.72
CA THR A 22 10.82 4.00 2.13
C THR A 22 11.32 2.73 2.81
N PHE A 23 12.45 2.15 2.38
CA PHE A 23 13.06 1.00 3.09
C PHE A 23 13.46 1.31 4.51
N LYS A 24 13.93 2.53 4.80
CA LYS A 24 14.27 2.92 6.18
C LYS A 24 13.01 2.98 7.03
N ASP A 25 11.94 3.57 6.49
CA ASP A 25 10.67 3.68 7.19
C ASP A 25 10.06 2.29 7.43
N VAL A 26 10.01 1.42 6.42
CA VAL A 26 9.51 0.04 6.60
C VAL A 26 10.36 -0.73 7.62
N LYS A 27 11.69 -0.61 7.60
CA LYS A 27 12.55 -1.24 8.61
C LYS A 27 12.32 -0.71 10.02
N GLN A 28 11.86 0.53 10.15
CA GLN A 28 11.62 1.17 11.43
C GLN A 28 10.22 0.87 11.99
N TYR A 29 9.18 0.85 11.16
CA TYR A 29 7.79 0.87 11.63
C TYR A 29 6.99 -0.41 11.32
N CYS A 30 7.35 -1.15 10.28
CA CYS A 30 6.67 -2.39 9.87
C CYS A 30 7.12 -3.57 10.74
N ASP A 31 6.35 -4.66 10.74
CA ASP A 31 6.71 -5.89 11.46
C ASP A 31 8.12 -6.39 11.05
N PRO A 32 9.01 -6.76 11.99
CA PRO A 32 10.38 -7.16 11.65
C PRO A 32 10.48 -8.35 10.69
N ASN A 33 9.53 -9.30 10.71
CA ASN A 33 9.55 -10.44 9.79
C ASN A 33 9.13 -10.03 8.38
N THR A 34 8.20 -9.08 8.29
CA THR A 34 7.79 -8.46 7.03
C THR A 34 8.91 -7.59 6.46
N ALA A 35 9.53 -6.74 7.27
CA ALA A 35 10.63 -5.86 6.85
C ALA A 35 11.85 -6.64 6.33
N LYS A 36 12.14 -7.83 6.89
CA LYS A 36 13.18 -8.74 6.36
C LYS A 36 12.95 -9.17 4.92
N GLN A 37 11.72 -9.08 4.39
CA GLN A 37 11.45 -9.43 3.00
C GLN A 37 12.04 -8.42 2.00
N ILE A 38 12.44 -7.21 2.43
CA ILE A 38 13.12 -6.24 1.56
C ILE A 38 14.31 -6.86 0.84
N GLU A 39 15.07 -7.71 1.54
CA GLU A 39 16.30 -8.33 1.04
C GLU A 39 16.04 -9.58 0.18
N ASN A 40 14.78 -9.97 0.05
CA ASN A 40 14.35 -11.22 -0.56
C ASN A 40 13.54 -11.06 -1.84
N VAL A 41 13.29 -9.81 -2.25
CA VAL A 41 12.48 -9.48 -3.43
C VAL A 41 13.24 -8.56 -4.35
N ASP A 42 12.87 -8.58 -5.63
CA ASP A 42 13.27 -7.53 -6.56
C ASP A 42 12.19 -6.45 -6.66
N TYR A 43 12.59 -5.28 -7.13
CA TYR A 43 11.71 -4.12 -7.27
C TYR A 43 11.74 -3.61 -8.69
N ILE A 44 10.56 -3.43 -9.28
CA ILE A 44 10.44 -2.82 -10.60
C ILE A 44 9.38 -1.71 -10.60
N PHE A 45 9.69 -0.63 -11.30
CA PHE A 45 8.75 0.46 -11.52
C PHE A 45 8.08 0.30 -12.88
N LYS A 46 6.74 0.20 -12.91
CA LYS A 46 5.97 0.08 -14.15
C LYS A 46 4.60 0.76 -14.06
N LYS A 47 3.93 0.90 -15.20
CA LYS A 47 2.53 1.31 -15.23
C LYS A 47 1.66 0.18 -14.66
N LEU A 48 1.04 0.43 -13.52
CA LEU A 48 0.11 -0.51 -12.89
C LEU A 48 -1.33 -0.30 -13.41
N PRO A 49 -2.20 -1.33 -13.31
CA PRO A 49 -3.63 -1.15 -13.51
C PRO A 49 -4.21 -0.04 -12.62
N VAL A 50 -5.26 0.63 -13.11
CA VAL A 50 -5.93 1.68 -12.35
C VAL A 50 -6.38 1.13 -10.99
N GLY A 51 -6.09 1.88 -9.93
CA GLY A 51 -6.45 1.51 -8.56
C GLY A 51 -5.44 0.64 -7.81
N ARG A 52 -4.30 0.26 -8.42
CA ARG A 52 -3.23 -0.47 -7.72
C ARG A 52 -2.07 0.45 -7.32
N SER A 53 -1.75 0.46 -6.03
CA SER A 53 -0.62 1.20 -5.45
C SER A 53 0.67 0.36 -5.38
N GLY A 54 0.53 -0.96 -5.48
CA GLY A 54 1.59 -1.96 -5.55
C GLY A 54 1.01 -3.29 -6.04
N GLN A 55 1.88 -4.26 -6.34
CA GLN A 55 1.52 -5.67 -6.38
C GLN A 55 2.76 -6.56 -6.25
N VAL A 56 2.58 -7.74 -5.67
CA VAL A 56 3.57 -8.82 -5.73
C VAL A 56 3.28 -9.76 -6.89
N ILE A 57 4.32 -10.10 -7.65
CA ILE A 57 4.31 -11.19 -8.61
C ILE A 57 5.44 -12.18 -8.31
N ARG A 58 5.35 -13.37 -8.93
CA ARG A 58 6.38 -14.40 -8.85
C ARG A 58 7.03 -14.58 -10.22
N ASP A 59 8.36 -14.50 -10.26
CA ASP A 59 9.18 -14.81 -11.43
C ASP A 59 10.08 -16.00 -11.08
N GLY A 60 9.65 -17.19 -11.47
CA GLY A 60 10.26 -18.46 -11.05
C GLY A 60 10.27 -18.63 -9.53
N SER A 61 11.47 -18.72 -8.94
CA SER A 61 11.66 -18.85 -7.49
C SER A 61 11.71 -17.52 -6.74
N LYS A 62 11.69 -16.38 -7.44
CA LYS A 62 11.87 -15.05 -6.84
C LYS A 62 10.56 -14.26 -6.82
N TYR A 63 10.37 -13.47 -5.77
CA TYR A 63 9.27 -12.52 -5.68
C TYR A 63 9.72 -11.16 -6.23
N ILE A 64 8.81 -10.49 -6.93
CA ILE A 64 9.02 -9.14 -7.45
C ILE A 64 7.89 -8.26 -6.93
N VAL A 65 8.24 -7.14 -6.31
CA VAL A 65 7.31 -6.07 -5.95
C VAL A 65 7.29 -5.05 -7.09
N GLU A 66 6.12 -4.87 -7.69
CA GLU A 66 5.90 -3.92 -8.77
C GLU A 66 5.27 -2.64 -8.21
N LEU A 67 5.94 -1.51 -8.44
CA LEU A 67 5.56 -0.20 -7.92
C LEU A 67 5.17 0.75 -9.06
N PRO A 68 4.28 1.72 -8.84
CA PRO A 68 3.75 2.57 -9.89
C PRO A 68 4.81 3.57 -10.37
N SER A 69 5.20 3.50 -11.64
CA SER A 69 6.31 4.30 -12.17
C SER A 69 6.09 5.81 -12.11
N GLU A 70 4.86 6.29 -12.30
CA GLU A 70 4.56 7.72 -12.44
C GLU A 70 4.18 8.41 -11.13
N SER A 71 3.52 7.68 -10.23
CA SER A 71 3.00 8.24 -8.97
C SER A 71 3.92 7.99 -7.78
N PHE A 72 4.79 6.97 -7.79
CA PHE A 72 5.54 6.59 -6.59
C PHE A 72 6.34 7.74 -5.96
N THR A 73 7.02 8.57 -6.75
CA THR A 73 7.80 9.70 -6.22
C THR A 73 6.93 10.89 -5.78
N LYS A 74 5.67 10.95 -6.22
CA LYS A 74 4.70 12.00 -5.89
C LYS A 74 3.83 11.63 -4.70
N THR A 75 3.62 10.33 -4.48
CA THR A 75 3.02 9.77 -3.28
C THR A 75 3.87 10.19 -2.07
N ASP A 76 3.24 10.57 -0.99
CA ASP A 76 3.92 10.92 0.25
C ASP A 76 4.62 9.70 0.89
N SER A 77 5.43 9.94 1.92
CA SER A 77 6.19 8.88 2.59
C SER A 77 5.30 7.89 3.33
N ASP A 78 4.19 8.33 3.94
CA ASP A 78 3.35 7.44 4.73
C ASP A 78 2.63 6.43 3.84
N THR A 79 2.06 6.88 2.72
CA THR A 79 1.40 6.01 1.77
C THR A 79 2.39 5.04 1.10
N ARG A 80 3.61 5.50 0.76
CA ARG A 80 4.65 4.60 0.23
C ARG A 80 5.05 3.52 1.23
N GLU A 81 5.25 3.90 2.48
CA GLU A 81 5.63 2.98 3.56
C GLU A 81 4.53 1.94 3.79
N GLY A 82 3.29 2.38 3.99
CA GLY A 82 2.14 1.50 4.20
C GLY A 82 1.96 0.53 3.03
N THR A 83 2.00 1.04 1.79
CA THR A 83 1.94 0.20 0.58
C THR A 83 3.07 -0.83 0.57
N LEU A 84 4.31 -0.43 0.85
CA LEU A 84 5.42 -1.37 0.79
C LEU A 84 5.36 -2.41 1.92
N CYS A 85 4.95 -2.03 3.13
CA CYS A 85 4.71 -2.97 4.24
C CYS A 85 3.60 -3.98 3.88
N HIS A 86 2.53 -3.52 3.20
CA HIS A 86 1.46 -4.36 2.68
C HIS A 86 1.99 -5.41 1.69
N GLU A 87 2.68 -4.98 0.63
CA GLU A 87 3.19 -5.90 -0.39
C GLU A 87 4.19 -6.92 0.17
N LEU A 88 5.08 -6.50 1.07
CA LEU A 88 6.02 -7.40 1.72
C LEU A 88 5.34 -8.42 2.64
N SER A 89 4.15 -8.10 3.16
CA SER A 89 3.35 -9.01 3.98
C SER A 89 2.87 -10.21 3.16
N HIS A 90 2.48 -9.99 1.89
CA HIS A 90 2.17 -11.08 0.98
C HIS A 90 3.36 -12.01 0.77
N VAL A 91 4.57 -11.46 0.61
CA VAL A 91 5.80 -12.25 0.41
C VAL A 91 6.09 -13.13 1.63
N GLU A 92 6.02 -12.55 2.83
CA GLU A 92 6.20 -13.31 4.07
C GLU A 92 5.17 -14.44 4.20
N TRP A 93 3.91 -14.13 3.90
CA TRP A 93 2.81 -15.08 3.99
C TRP A 93 3.00 -16.25 3.02
N SER A 94 3.27 -15.96 1.74
CA SER A 94 3.44 -16.98 0.71
C SER A 94 4.66 -17.86 0.95
N LYS A 95 5.74 -17.32 1.52
CA LYS A 95 6.91 -18.12 1.94
C LYS A 95 6.57 -19.10 3.06
N LYS A 96 5.80 -18.69 4.08
CA LYS A 96 5.43 -19.57 5.20
C LYS A 96 4.63 -20.78 4.74
N ARG A 97 3.84 -20.64 3.68
CA ARG A 97 2.94 -21.70 3.20
C ARG A 97 3.55 -22.59 2.11
N ASN A 98 4.72 -22.25 1.56
CA ASN A 98 5.39 -22.98 0.48
C ASN A 98 4.44 -23.38 -0.67
N ASN A 99 3.52 -22.48 -1.02
CA ASN A 99 2.48 -22.75 -2.01
C ASN A 99 3.00 -22.42 -3.43
N PRO A 100 2.97 -23.38 -4.39
CA PRO A 100 3.31 -23.08 -5.77
C PRO A 100 2.27 -22.18 -6.45
N TYR A 101 1.03 -22.15 -5.95
CA TYR A 101 -0.08 -21.39 -6.50
C TYR A 101 -0.23 -20.04 -5.78
N PHE A 102 0.24 -18.96 -6.40
CA PHE A 102 0.10 -17.61 -5.86
C PHE A 102 -1.19 -16.96 -6.38
N LEU A 103 -2.25 -17.02 -5.58
CA LEU A 103 -3.47 -16.23 -5.74
C LEU A 103 -3.82 -15.64 -4.36
N PRO A 104 -3.75 -14.31 -4.18
CA PRO A 104 -4.12 -13.68 -2.91
C PRO A 104 -5.54 -14.06 -2.50
N SER A 105 -5.74 -14.26 -1.20
CA SER A 105 -7.05 -14.55 -0.60
C SER A 105 -7.44 -13.44 0.37
N LYS A 106 -8.71 -13.34 0.75
CA LYS A 106 -9.15 -12.35 1.74
C LYS A 106 -8.44 -12.52 3.08
N GLU A 107 -8.13 -13.75 3.50
CA GLU A 107 -7.27 -14.00 4.66
C GLU A 107 -5.88 -13.37 4.51
N ASN A 108 -5.27 -13.48 3.32
CA ASN A 108 -3.97 -12.89 3.02
C ASN A 108 -4.04 -11.35 3.03
N GLU A 109 -5.01 -10.78 2.31
CA GLU A 109 -5.26 -9.33 2.30
C GLU A 109 -5.53 -8.78 3.70
N LEU A 110 -6.34 -9.47 4.50
CA LEU A 110 -6.60 -9.08 5.89
C LEU A 110 -5.29 -9.03 6.70
N ASN A 111 -4.39 -10.01 6.51
CA ASN A 111 -3.10 -10.01 7.18
C ASN A 111 -2.24 -8.81 6.74
N ALA A 112 -2.20 -8.55 5.43
CA ALA A 112 -1.44 -7.45 4.85
C ALA A 112 -1.95 -6.08 5.32
N PHE A 113 -3.26 -5.83 5.24
CA PHE A 113 -3.89 -4.61 5.75
C PHE A 113 -3.72 -4.44 7.25
N SER A 114 -3.76 -5.53 8.03
CA SER A 114 -3.53 -5.44 9.49
C SER A 114 -2.11 -4.97 9.80
N LYS A 115 -1.11 -5.43 9.03
CA LYS A 115 0.28 -5.02 9.19
C LYS A 115 0.54 -3.61 8.69
N GLU A 116 -0.03 -3.24 7.56
CA GLU A 116 -0.04 -1.88 7.04
C GLU A 116 -0.61 -0.89 8.07
N ALA A 117 -1.80 -1.18 8.60
CA ALA A 117 -2.44 -0.33 9.60
C ALA A 117 -1.59 -0.19 10.88
N SER A 118 -1.00 -1.29 11.35
CA SER A 118 -0.07 -1.26 12.49
C SER A 118 1.18 -0.42 12.19
N SER A 119 1.74 -0.54 10.98
CA SER A 119 2.92 0.22 10.58
C SER A 119 2.65 1.71 10.50
N LEU A 120 1.56 2.11 9.83
CA LEU A 120 1.14 3.49 9.71
C LEU A 120 0.84 4.13 11.07
N LYS A 121 0.28 3.36 12.01
CA LYS A 121 0.10 3.82 13.39
C LYS A 121 1.46 4.15 14.04
N ASN A 122 2.43 3.24 13.96
CA ASN A 122 3.77 3.45 14.51
C ASN A 122 4.49 4.65 13.85
N PHE A 123 4.38 4.75 12.53
CA PHE A 123 4.95 5.85 11.73
C PHE A 123 4.40 7.20 12.20
N HIS A 124 3.08 7.32 12.31
CA HIS A 124 2.43 8.55 12.75
C HIS A 124 2.73 8.90 14.20
N GLU A 125 2.76 7.91 15.11
CA GLU A 125 3.13 8.15 16.51
C GLU A 125 4.57 8.68 16.66
N ASP A 126 5.54 8.16 15.91
CA ASP A 126 6.92 8.66 15.95
C ASP A 126 7.04 10.04 15.30
N ARG A 127 6.35 10.27 14.16
CA ARG A 127 6.28 11.60 13.54
C ARG A 127 5.68 12.64 14.47
N ASP A 128 4.69 12.24 15.28
CA ASP A 128 4.05 13.12 16.25
C ASP A 128 4.94 13.42 17.46
N LYS A 129 5.81 12.48 17.84
CA LYS A 129 6.79 12.62 18.94
C LYS A 129 8.03 13.43 18.53
N LYS A 130 8.40 13.46 17.26
CA LYS A 130 9.53 14.28 16.77
C LYS A 130 9.17 15.77 16.86
N PRO A 131 9.95 16.60 17.56
CA PRO A 131 9.75 18.05 17.54
C PRO A 131 9.84 18.53 16.09
N VAL A 132 8.91 19.38 15.68
CA VAL A 132 9.04 20.12 14.42
C VAL A 132 10.37 20.87 14.51
N LYS A 133 11.38 20.45 13.74
CA LYS A 133 12.61 21.23 13.62
C LYS A 133 12.21 22.54 12.96
N ASP A 134 12.30 23.63 13.72
CA ASP A 134 12.08 25.00 13.24
C ASP A 134 13.18 25.31 12.20
N ASN A 135 12.98 24.90 10.95
CA ASN A 135 13.92 25.16 9.85
C ASN A 135 13.67 26.53 9.20
N TYR A 136 12.74 27.33 9.73
CA TYR A 136 12.59 28.72 9.32
C TYR A 136 13.38 29.60 10.30
N PRO A 137 14.44 30.29 9.84
CA PRO A 137 15.04 31.33 10.66
C PRO A 137 13.96 32.37 10.96
N ILE A 138 13.53 32.44 12.22
CA ILE A 138 12.67 33.50 12.73
C ILE A 138 13.53 34.75 12.74
N SER A 139 13.50 35.49 11.63
CA SER A 139 14.02 36.85 11.61
C SER A 139 13.03 37.74 12.38
N PRO A 140 13.46 38.48 13.41
CA PRO A 140 12.62 39.41 14.15
C PRO A 140 11.95 40.47 13.25
N GLU A 141 12.48 40.67 12.04
CA GLU A 141 12.10 41.77 11.15
C GLU A 141 11.05 41.38 10.07
N ASN A 142 10.72 40.09 9.93
CA ASN A 142 9.83 39.62 8.86
C ASN A 142 8.52 39.02 9.37
N ASN A 143 7.56 39.90 9.66
CA ASN A 143 6.24 39.55 10.21
C ASN A 143 5.47 38.53 9.34
N ILE A 144 5.67 38.57 8.02
CA ILE A 144 5.02 37.66 7.05
C ILE A 144 5.58 36.24 7.14
N LEU A 145 6.91 36.07 7.29
CA LEU A 145 7.53 34.74 7.43
C LEU A 145 7.13 34.09 8.76
N ASN A 146 6.97 34.89 9.82
CA ASN A 146 6.52 34.42 11.13
C ASN A 146 5.03 34.01 11.12
N GLU A 147 4.17 34.72 10.40
CA GLU A 147 2.78 34.34 10.14
C GLU A 147 2.68 33.03 9.33
N LEU A 148 3.46 32.90 8.24
CA LEU A 148 3.50 31.68 7.42
C LEU A 148 3.99 30.45 8.21
N ALA A 149 5.00 30.62 9.08
CA ALA A 149 5.47 29.56 9.95
C ALA A 149 4.39 29.13 10.97
N LYS A 150 3.59 30.06 11.50
CA LYS A 150 2.44 29.74 12.37
C LYS A 150 1.33 29.02 11.61
N ILE A 151 0.98 29.48 10.41
CA ILE A 151 -0.04 28.83 9.56
C ILE A 151 0.38 27.40 9.20
N ASN A 152 1.64 27.18 8.81
CA ASN A 152 2.15 25.84 8.55
C ASN A 152 2.10 24.95 9.80
N LYS A 153 2.41 25.49 10.98
CA LYS A 153 2.36 24.76 12.25
C LYS A 153 0.94 24.38 12.66
N GLU A 154 -0.04 25.25 12.41
CA GLU A 154 -1.47 24.98 12.60
C GLU A 154 -2.00 23.96 11.59
N PHE A 155 -1.59 24.07 10.32
CA PHE A 155 -1.94 23.13 9.26
C PHE A 155 -1.39 21.72 9.57
N ASP A 156 -0.11 21.61 9.93
CA ASP A 156 0.52 20.34 10.35
C ASP A 156 -0.17 19.70 11.56
N LYS A 157 -0.55 20.50 12.57
CA LYS A 157 -1.31 19.99 13.73
C LYS A 157 -2.69 19.48 13.34
N LYS A 158 -3.41 20.18 12.46
CA LYS A 158 -4.70 19.71 11.94
C LYS A 158 -4.54 18.43 11.12
N THR A 159 -3.54 18.35 10.24
CA THR A 159 -3.24 17.15 9.46
C THR A 159 -2.94 15.95 10.35
N ARG A 160 -2.14 16.13 11.42
CA ARG A 160 -1.89 15.09 12.43
C ARG A 160 -3.18 14.63 13.13
N TYR A 161 -4.05 15.58 13.51
CA TYR A 161 -5.34 15.27 14.14
C TYR A 161 -6.28 14.48 13.22
N TYR A 162 -6.38 14.86 11.93
CA TYR A 162 -7.21 14.16 10.96
C TYR A 162 -6.64 12.78 10.60
N ASN A 163 -5.32 12.65 10.41
CA ASN A 163 -4.69 11.35 10.15
C ASN A 163 -4.84 10.38 11.33
N LYS A 164 -4.77 10.89 12.57
CA LYS A 164 -5.06 10.10 13.77
C LYS A 164 -6.50 9.58 13.79
N LYS A 165 -7.49 10.46 13.52
CA LYS A 165 -8.90 10.07 13.42
C LYS A 165 -9.19 9.09 12.27
N PHE A 166 -8.50 9.23 11.14
CA PHE A 166 -8.66 8.36 9.98
C PHE A 166 -8.05 6.98 10.22
N ASN A 167 -6.85 6.91 10.82
CA ASN A 167 -6.22 5.65 11.21
C ASN A 167 -6.98 4.93 12.33
N ASP A 168 -7.53 5.66 13.30
CA ASP A 168 -8.41 5.09 14.32
C ASP A 168 -9.72 4.55 13.71
N SER A 169 -10.11 5.01 12.51
CA SER A 169 -11.34 4.59 11.80
C SER A 169 -11.17 3.42 10.82
N ILE A 170 -9.93 2.94 10.57
CA ILE A 170 -9.64 1.70 9.80
C ILE A 170 -9.33 0.52 10.76
N SER A 171 -9.55 0.70 12.07
CA SER A 171 -8.89 -0.07 13.13
C SER A 171 -9.63 -1.32 13.64
N SER A 172 -10.45 -2.01 12.83
CA SER A 172 -10.97 -3.33 13.24
C SER A 172 -10.86 -4.37 12.12
N LYS A 173 -10.62 -5.62 12.50
CA LYS A 173 -10.61 -6.76 11.57
C LYS A 173 -11.94 -6.85 10.82
N GLU A 174 -13.03 -6.49 11.49
CA GLU A 174 -14.38 -6.44 10.95
C GLU A 174 -14.51 -5.39 9.84
N ASP A 175 -13.93 -4.20 10.01
CA ASP A 175 -13.96 -3.13 9.00
C ASP A 175 -13.11 -3.49 7.77
N ILE A 176 -11.91 -4.06 7.98
CA ILE A 176 -11.07 -4.54 6.87
C ILE A 176 -11.81 -5.65 6.12
N MET A 177 -12.38 -6.64 6.82
CA MET A 177 -13.14 -7.71 6.17
C MET A 177 -14.38 -7.18 5.45
N LYS A 178 -15.04 -6.15 5.97
CA LYS A 178 -16.17 -5.50 5.28
C LYS A 178 -15.71 -4.82 3.99
N ASP A 179 -14.57 -4.13 3.99
CA ASP A 179 -14.01 -3.54 2.77
C ASP A 179 -13.63 -4.65 1.77
N LEU A 180 -12.90 -5.68 2.19
CA LEU A 180 -12.53 -6.82 1.34
C LEU A 180 -13.74 -7.52 0.71
N ASN A 181 -14.89 -7.54 1.37
CA ASN A 181 -16.12 -8.15 0.86
C ASN A 181 -16.92 -7.24 -0.10
N THR A 182 -16.67 -5.93 -0.10
CA THR A 182 -17.47 -4.96 -0.86
C THR A 182 -16.68 -4.28 -1.98
N ASN A 183 -15.37 -4.07 -1.76
CA ASN A 183 -14.47 -3.42 -2.67
C ASN A 183 -14.34 -4.21 -3.99
N PRO A 184 -14.60 -3.61 -5.16
CA PRO A 184 -14.52 -4.29 -6.45
C PRO A 184 -13.19 -5.00 -6.72
N THR A 185 -12.09 -4.49 -6.16
CA THR A 185 -10.75 -5.07 -6.29
C THR A 185 -10.59 -6.40 -5.55
N TYR A 186 -11.23 -6.55 -4.38
CA TYR A 186 -10.97 -7.67 -3.45
C TYR A 186 -12.16 -8.63 -3.28
N ARG A 187 -13.39 -8.19 -3.56
CA ARG A 187 -14.61 -8.97 -3.29
C ARG A 187 -14.66 -10.33 -3.97
N CYS A 188 -13.97 -10.45 -5.09
CA CYS A 188 -13.92 -11.65 -5.92
C CYS A 188 -12.81 -12.64 -5.49
N LEU A 189 -11.92 -12.24 -4.57
CA LEU A 189 -10.88 -13.10 -4.05
C LEU A 189 -11.48 -14.26 -3.24
N PRO A 190 -10.85 -15.45 -3.26
CA PRO A 190 -11.26 -16.55 -2.39
C PRO A 190 -11.03 -16.17 -0.92
N GLU A 191 -11.79 -16.78 0.00
CA GLU A 191 -11.59 -16.56 1.44
C GLU A 191 -10.20 -17.02 1.90
N LYS A 192 -9.75 -18.17 1.39
CA LYS A 192 -8.45 -18.79 1.67
C LYS A 192 -7.69 -19.06 0.38
N GLU A 193 -6.36 -19.07 0.46
CA GLU A 193 -5.51 -19.42 -0.67
C GLU A 193 -5.76 -20.87 -1.10
N PRO A 194 -5.75 -21.14 -2.41
CA PRO A 194 -5.91 -22.50 -2.93
C PRO A 194 -4.67 -23.35 -2.59
N THR A 195 -4.86 -24.55 -2.07
CA THR A 195 -3.76 -25.46 -1.70
C THR A 195 -3.50 -26.58 -2.71
N SER A 196 -4.30 -26.61 -3.79
CA SER A 196 -4.18 -27.59 -4.87
C SER A 196 -4.37 -26.91 -6.23
N GLU A 197 -3.94 -27.58 -7.30
CA GLU A 197 -4.12 -27.11 -8.67
C GLU A 197 -5.60 -26.92 -9.01
N VAL A 198 -6.44 -27.87 -8.58
CA VAL A 198 -7.90 -27.84 -8.80
C VAL A 198 -8.53 -26.64 -8.09
N ASP A 199 -8.16 -26.40 -6.82
CA ASP A 199 -8.66 -25.24 -6.08
C ASP A 199 -8.22 -23.93 -6.73
N TYR A 200 -6.99 -23.89 -7.23
CA TYR A 200 -6.43 -22.72 -7.90
C TYR A 200 -7.16 -22.42 -9.20
N GLU A 201 -7.36 -23.41 -10.06
CA GLU A 201 -8.14 -23.25 -11.29
C GLU A 201 -9.58 -22.80 -11.00
N MET A 202 -10.23 -23.40 -10.00
CA MET A 202 -11.59 -23.01 -9.61
C MET A 202 -11.63 -21.58 -9.08
N ALA A 203 -10.65 -21.17 -8.28
CA ALA A 203 -10.54 -19.83 -7.74
C ALA A 203 -10.31 -18.79 -8.85
N ILE A 204 -9.44 -19.07 -9.82
CA ILE A 204 -9.25 -18.21 -11.00
C ILE A 204 -10.53 -18.07 -11.81
N ARG A 205 -11.20 -19.19 -12.13
CA ARG A 205 -12.45 -19.15 -12.92
C ARG A 205 -13.52 -18.33 -12.21
N LYS A 206 -13.65 -18.49 -10.89
CA LYS A 206 -14.58 -17.70 -10.07
C LYS A 206 -14.20 -16.22 -10.04
N ASN A 207 -12.92 -15.90 -9.87
CA ASN A 207 -12.45 -14.52 -9.86
C ASN A 207 -12.75 -13.83 -11.20
N ASN A 208 -12.38 -14.48 -12.32
CA ASN A 208 -12.64 -13.97 -13.67
C ASN A 208 -14.15 -13.82 -13.96
N ALA A 209 -14.98 -14.78 -13.54
CA ALA A 209 -16.43 -14.70 -13.73
C ALA A 209 -17.02 -13.53 -12.92
N CYS A 210 -16.57 -13.34 -11.69
CA CYS A 210 -16.97 -12.24 -10.84
C CYS A 210 -16.57 -10.88 -11.44
N GLU A 211 -15.33 -10.72 -11.89
CA GLU A 211 -14.85 -9.52 -12.57
C GLU A 211 -15.68 -9.18 -13.83
N ASN A 212 -15.98 -10.18 -14.67
CA ASN A 212 -16.77 -10.00 -15.89
C ASN A 212 -18.24 -9.63 -15.62
N ILE A 213 -18.89 -10.27 -14.64
CA ILE A 213 -20.26 -9.92 -14.24
C ILE A 213 -20.32 -8.46 -13.77
N ASN A 214 -19.26 -7.98 -13.12
CA ASN A 214 -19.18 -6.61 -12.64
C ASN A 214 -18.98 -5.61 -13.78
N THR A 215 -18.13 -5.92 -14.78
CA THR A 215 -18.03 -5.09 -15.98
C THR A 215 -19.39 -4.92 -16.66
N ILE A 216 -20.17 -6.00 -16.77
CA ILE A 216 -21.51 -5.98 -17.35
C ILE A 216 -22.49 -5.21 -16.46
N LYS A 217 -22.48 -5.43 -15.14
CA LYS A 217 -23.39 -4.74 -14.20
C LYS A 217 -23.10 -3.24 -14.10
N ASP A 218 -21.83 -2.85 -14.09
CA ASP A 218 -21.40 -1.45 -14.04
C ASP A 218 -21.68 -0.76 -15.40
N PHE A 219 -21.54 -1.47 -16.52
CA PHE A 219 -21.97 -1.01 -17.84
C PHE A 219 -23.50 -0.83 -17.95
N ILE A 220 -24.28 -1.80 -17.47
CA ILE A 220 -25.75 -1.67 -17.41
C ILE A 220 -26.13 -0.49 -16.51
N THR A 221 -25.51 -0.37 -15.35
CA THR A 221 -25.82 0.72 -14.41
C THR A 221 -25.46 2.09 -14.98
N SER A 222 -24.37 2.23 -15.74
CA SER A 222 -23.99 3.49 -16.40
C SER A 222 -24.95 3.86 -17.54
N ILE A 223 -25.41 2.88 -18.33
CA ILE A 223 -26.43 3.08 -19.37
C ILE A 223 -27.76 3.53 -18.75
N PHE A 224 -28.22 2.89 -17.67
CA PHE A 224 -29.55 3.16 -17.10
C PHE A 224 -29.58 4.29 -16.07
N LYS A 225 -28.45 4.68 -15.46
CA LYS A 225 -28.38 5.92 -14.65
C LYS A 225 -28.35 7.19 -15.49
N SER A 226 -27.84 7.14 -16.72
CA SER A 226 -27.88 8.28 -17.66
C SER A 226 -29.30 8.69 -18.08
N LYS A 227 -30.32 7.86 -17.82
CA LYS A 227 -31.72 8.10 -18.19
C LYS A 227 -32.61 8.65 -17.05
N LYS A 228 -32.04 8.99 -15.88
CA LYS A 228 -32.81 9.54 -14.74
C LYS A 228 -32.52 11.01 -14.41
N SER A 229 -31.98 11.76 -15.37
CA SER A 229 -31.96 13.23 -15.30
C SER A 229 -32.42 13.80 -16.64
N ASN A 230 -33.73 13.93 -16.77
CA ASN A 230 -34.45 14.95 -17.55
C ASN A 230 -35.84 15.08 -16.95
#